data_AF-A0A8C4N1L7-F1
#
_entry.id   AF-A0A8C4N1L7-F1
#
_cell.length_a   1.000
_cell.length_b   1.000
_cell.length_c   1.000
_cell.angle_alpha   90.00
_cell.angle_beta   90.00
_cell.angle_gamma   90.00
#
_symmetry.space_group_name_H-M   'P 1'
#
loop_
_entity.id
_entity.type
_entity.pdbx_description
1 polymer ?
#
loop_
_entity_poly.entity_id
_entity_poly.type
_entity_poly.pdbx_seq_one_letter_code
_entity_poly.pdbx_strand_id
1 'polypeptide(L)'
;MAEWVQSRLEDRFQELEQLERVGLFTTTEIRAIVKKVTALEYRVLRCQISKEDYLAYIQYEINLLSLLKKRRKATGYNYKKEIEYASVTRIHALFKRAEAKWKDDLQLWLSHIKFCKLWKCKMQLSKLYASVLAIHPNKIGKVFV
;
A
#
# COMPACT_ATOMS: atom_id res chain seq x y z
N MET A 1 21.49 0.92 -2.93
CA MET A 1 20.33 1.13 -2.03
C MET A 1 19.62 2.46 -2.31
N ALA A 2 20.34 3.58 -2.46
CA ALA A 2 19.76 4.91 -2.66
C ALA A 2 19.04 5.06 -4.02
N GLU A 3 19.60 4.54 -5.12
CA GLU A 3 19.00 4.66 -6.46
C GLU A 3 17.60 4.02 -6.58
N TRP A 4 17.40 2.86 -5.96
CA TRP A 4 16.09 2.18 -5.92
C TRP A 4 15.06 2.95 -5.10
N VAL A 5 15.49 3.67 -4.07
CA VAL A 5 14.63 4.56 -3.28
C VAL A 5 14.28 5.79 -4.09
N GLN A 6 15.25 6.40 -4.76
CA GLN A 6 15.05 7.59 -5.58
C GLN A 6 14.06 7.32 -6.71
N SER A 7 14.23 6.24 -7.47
CA SER A 7 13.31 5.87 -8.55
C SER A 7 11.86 5.67 -8.06
N ARG A 8 11.67 5.04 -6.89
CA ARG A 8 10.33 4.88 -6.29
C ARG A 8 9.74 6.20 -5.78
N LEU A 9 10.59 7.11 -5.32
CA LEU A 9 10.16 8.43 -4.89
C LEU A 9 9.84 9.34 -6.07
N GLU A 10 10.50 9.18 -7.22
CA GLU A 10 10.23 9.96 -8.44
C GLU A 10 8.83 9.70 -9.00
N ASP A 11 8.44 8.42 -9.17
CA ASP A 11 7.09 8.06 -9.61
C ASP A 11 6.03 8.65 -8.66
N ARG A 12 6.29 8.59 -7.36
CA ARG A 12 5.44 9.19 -6.33
C ARG A 12 5.41 10.71 -6.40
N PHE A 13 6.53 11.35 -6.69
CA PHE A 13 6.62 12.81 -6.76
C PHE A 13 5.72 13.32 -7.90
N GLN A 14 5.74 12.64 -9.04
CA GLN A 14 4.86 12.96 -10.16
C GLN A 14 3.38 12.85 -9.77
N GLU A 15 2.98 11.80 -9.03
CA GLU A 15 1.60 11.68 -8.53
C GLU A 15 1.24 12.82 -7.56
N LEU A 16 2.13 13.15 -6.61
CA LEU A 16 1.89 14.17 -5.59
C LEU A 16 1.82 15.57 -6.18
N GLU A 17 2.69 15.91 -7.13
CA GLU A 17 2.64 17.19 -7.84
C GLU A 17 1.31 17.37 -8.57
N GLN A 18 0.80 16.31 -9.19
CA GLN A 18 -0.52 16.35 -9.81
C GLN A 18 -1.65 16.59 -8.81
N LEU A 19 -1.56 16.01 -7.61
CA LEU A 19 -2.52 16.25 -6.54
C LEU A 19 -2.44 17.67 -5.98
N GLU A 20 -1.25 18.28 -5.99
CA GLU A 20 -1.05 19.70 -5.66
C GLU A 20 -1.74 20.62 -6.67
N ARG A 21 -1.49 20.40 -7.97
CA ARG A 21 -2.03 21.24 -9.05
C ARG A 21 -3.56 21.28 -9.06
N VAL A 22 -4.18 20.19 -8.60
CA VAL A 22 -5.64 20.06 -8.50
C VAL A 22 -6.18 20.63 -7.18
N GLY A 23 -5.30 21.01 -6.25
CA GLY A 23 -5.69 21.54 -4.93
C GLY A 23 -6.22 20.47 -3.97
N LEU A 24 -5.95 19.19 -4.23
CA LEU A 24 -6.32 18.09 -3.32
C LEU A 24 -5.38 18.03 -2.10
N PHE A 25 -4.15 18.49 -2.26
CA PHE A 25 -3.16 18.57 -1.19
C PHE A 25 -2.43 19.90 -1.25
N THR A 26 -2.05 20.41 -0.08
CA THR A 26 -1.20 21.59 0.04
C THR A 26 0.28 21.23 -0.05
N THR A 27 1.12 22.21 -0.42
CA THR A 27 2.59 22.04 -0.48
C THR A 27 3.19 21.54 0.82
N THR A 28 2.69 22.03 1.96
CA THR A 28 3.14 21.61 3.30
C THR A 28 2.81 20.15 3.59
N GLU A 29 1.62 19.70 3.20
CA GLU A 29 1.21 18.30 3.32
C GLU A 29 2.03 17.39 2.42
N ILE A 30 2.28 17.79 1.17
CA ILE A 30 3.11 17.02 0.24
C ILE A 30 4.52 16.84 0.79
N ARG A 31 5.15 17.91 1.31
CA ARG A 31 6.45 17.79 1.96
C ARG A 31 6.42 16.84 3.15
N ALA A 32 5.36 16.87 3.96
CA ALA A 32 5.19 15.96 5.09
C ALA A 32 5.04 14.50 4.62
N ILE A 33 4.28 14.26 3.54
CA ILE A 33 4.10 12.93 2.93
C ILE A 33 5.44 12.41 2.42
N VAL A 34 6.15 13.19 1.59
CA VAL A 34 7.45 12.80 1.04
C VAL A 34 8.42 12.46 2.17
N LYS A 35 8.54 13.33 3.19
CA LYS A 35 9.42 13.09 4.34
C LYS A 35 9.08 11.78 5.06
N LYS A 36 7.79 11.50 5.28
CA LYS A 36 7.34 10.29 5.97
C LYS A 36 7.61 9.03 5.16
N VAL A 37 7.37 9.09 3.86
CA VAL A 37 7.56 7.97 2.92
C VAL A 37 9.03 7.63 2.77
N THR A 38 9.87 8.64 2.59
CA THR A 38 11.32 8.46 2.55
C THR A 38 11.80 7.74 3.80
N ALA A 39 11.35 8.17 4.98
CA ALA A 39 11.69 7.51 6.24
C ALA A 39 11.21 6.04 6.31
N LEU A 40 10.04 5.72 5.74
CA LEU A 40 9.49 4.36 5.70
C LEU A 40 10.23 3.46 4.71
N GLU A 41 10.56 3.94 3.51
CA GLU A 41 11.38 3.20 2.53
C GLU A 41 12.77 2.88 3.12
N TYR A 42 13.41 3.86 3.77
CA TYR A 42 14.69 3.62 4.44
C TYR A 42 14.59 2.59 5.58
N ARG A 43 13.48 2.53 6.32
CA ARG A 43 13.27 1.51 7.36
C ARG A 43 13.13 0.11 6.77
N VAL A 44 12.35 -0.03 5.70
CA VAL A 44 12.11 -1.31 5.04
C VAL A 44 13.34 -1.85 4.29
N LEU A 45 14.28 -0.97 3.93
CA LEU A 45 15.53 -1.35 3.24
C LEU A 45 16.71 -1.64 4.17
N ARG A 46 16.56 -1.54 5.50
CA ARG A 46 17.65 -1.89 6.43
C ARG A 46 17.95 -3.39 6.40
N CYS A 47 19.13 -3.80 6.87
CA CYS A 47 19.48 -5.22 6.98
C CYS A 47 18.61 -5.98 8.01
N GLN A 48 18.30 -5.35 9.14
CA GLN A 48 17.35 -5.88 10.13
C GLN A 48 15.95 -5.33 9.86
N ILE A 49 15.16 -6.13 9.18
CA ILE A 49 13.81 -5.77 8.76
C ILE A 49 12.82 -6.38 9.75
N SER A 50 12.05 -5.53 10.42
CA SER A 50 10.96 -5.96 11.29
C SER A 50 9.63 -6.02 10.55
N LYS A 51 8.78 -6.98 10.94
CA LYS A 51 7.40 -7.10 10.44
C LYS A 51 6.60 -5.83 10.71
N GLU A 52 6.81 -5.23 11.88
CA GLU A 52 6.14 -4.01 12.33
C GLU A 52 6.41 -2.81 11.42
N ASP A 53 7.63 -2.68 10.87
CA ASP A 53 7.95 -1.62 9.91
C ASP A 53 7.14 -1.77 8.61
N TYR A 54 6.99 -3.00 8.12
CA TYR A 54 6.14 -3.28 6.97
C TYR A 54 4.66 -2.98 7.26
N LEU A 55 4.15 -3.40 8.42
CA LEU A 55 2.77 -3.14 8.82
C LEU A 55 2.51 -1.64 8.97
N ALA A 56 3.43 -0.91 9.61
CA ALA A 56 3.34 0.54 9.76
C ALA A 56 3.36 1.25 8.40
N TYR A 57 4.18 0.79 7.45
CA TYR A 57 4.21 1.36 6.11
C TYR A 57 2.91 1.07 5.34
N ILE A 58 2.44 -0.18 5.36
CA ILE A 58 1.17 -0.58 4.72
C ILE A 58 0.02 0.25 5.29
N GLN A 59 -0.06 0.38 6.61
CA GLN A 59 -1.11 1.17 7.27
C GLN A 59 -1.05 2.64 6.87
N TYR A 60 0.15 3.22 6.77
CA TYR A 60 0.33 4.58 6.28
C TYR A 60 -0.20 4.77 4.85
N GLU A 61 0.12 3.85 3.94
CA GLU A 61 -0.35 3.89 2.56
C GLU A 61 -1.88 3.75 2.46
N ILE A 62 -2.48 2.84 3.24
CA ILE A 62 -3.94 2.69 3.32
C ILE A 62 -4.60 3.99 3.80
N ASN A 63 -4.02 4.63 4.82
CA ASN A 63 -4.53 5.89 5.35
C ASN A 63 -4.44 7.02 4.33
N LEU A 64 -3.31 7.13 3.61
CA LEU A 64 -3.11 8.14 2.58
C LEU A 64 -4.13 7.96 1.44
N LEU A 65 -4.33 6.72 1.00
CA LEU A 65 -5.28 6.38 -0.04
C LEU A 65 -6.74 6.65 0.40
N SER A 66 -7.07 6.39 1.68
CA SER A 66 -8.37 6.75 2.26
C SER A 66 -8.59 8.27 2.29
N LEU A 67 -7.56 9.02 2.69
CA LEU A 67 -7.59 10.49 2.72
C LEU A 67 -7.79 11.06 1.30
N LEU A 68 -7.04 10.55 0.32
CA LEU A 68 -7.18 10.93 -1.08
C LEU A 68 -8.61 10.74 -1.56
N LYS A 69 -9.22 9.56 -1.31
CA LYS A 69 -10.61 9.30 -1.67
C LYS A 69 -11.61 10.25 -1.00
N LYS A 70 -11.42 10.53 0.29
CA LYS A 70 -12.29 11.46 1.02
C LYS A 70 -12.25 12.86 0.42
N ARG A 71 -11.05 13.38 0.14
CA ARG A 71 -10.88 14.70 -0.49
C ARG A 71 -11.44 14.72 -1.91
N ARG A 72 -11.18 13.67 -2.68
CA ARG A 72 -11.71 13.51 -4.03
C ARG A 72 -13.25 13.57 -4.05
N LYS A 73 -13.90 12.89 -3.11
CA LYS A 73 -15.36 12.91 -2.93
C LYS A 73 -15.86 14.29 -2.51
N ALA A 74 -15.13 15.00 -1.64
CA ALA A 74 -15.50 16.34 -1.17
C ALA A 74 -15.37 17.41 -2.27
N THR A 75 -14.31 17.36 -3.06
CA THR A 75 -14.05 18.32 -4.15
C THR A 75 -14.80 17.96 -5.44
N GLY A 76 -15.37 16.74 -5.55
CA GLY A 76 -16.02 16.27 -6.78
C GLY A 76 -15.06 15.94 -7.93
N TYR A 77 -13.76 15.86 -7.65
CA TYR A 77 -12.73 15.65 -8.68
C TYR A 77 -12.67 14.18 -9.11
N ASN A 78 -13.29 13.78 -10.22
CA ASN A 78 -13.29 12.35 -10.62
C ASN A 78 -12.20 11.96 -11.64
N TYR A 79 -11.31 12.89 -12.00
CA TYR A 79 -10.26 12.69 -12.98
C TYR A 79 -9.03 11.98 -12.39
N LYS A 80 -8.19 11.39 -13.26
CA LYS A 80 -6.95 10.68 -12.89
C LYS A 80 -7.13 9.62 -11.80
N LYS A 81 -7.98 8.63 -12.06
CA LYS A 81 -8.11 7.42 -11.21
C LYS A 81 -6.86 6.54 -11.23
N GLU A 82 -5.94 6.79 -12.15
CA GLU A 82 -4.61 6.17 -12.21
C GLU A 82 -3.81 6.31 -10.91
N ILE A 83 -3.90 7.45 -10.22
CA ILE A 83 -3.18 7.70 -8.95
C ILE A 83 -3.69 6.79 -7.83
N GLU A 84 -5.01 6.53 -7.79
CA GLU A 84 -5.58 5.57 -6.84
C GLU A 84 -5.12 4.15 -7.18
N TYR A 85 -5.07 3.80 -8.47
CA TYR A 85 -4.59 2.50 -8.93
C TYR A 85 -3.11 2.27 -8.62
N ALA A 86 -2.25 3.27 -8.83
CA ALA A 86 -0.84 3.23 -8.47
C ALA A 86 -0.66 3.04 -6.96
N SER A 87 -1.42 3.77 -6.15
CA SER A 87 -1.43 3.62 -4.68
C SER A 87 -1.87 2.22 -4.24
N VAL A 88 -2.95 1.67 -4.80
CA VAL A 88 -3.39 0.29 -4.53
C VAL A 88 -2.32 -0.72 -4.94
N THR A 89 -1.69 -0.52 -6.09
CA THR A 89 -0.62 -1.39 -6.60
C THR A 89 0.59 -1.39 -5.67
N ARG A 90 0.99 -0.23 -5.13
CA ARG A 90 2.06 -0.12 -4.13
C ARG A 90 1.72 -0.88 -2.85
N ILE A 91 0.49 -0.76 -2.35
CA ILE A 91 0.04 -1.49 -1.16
C ILE A 91 0.13 -3.00 -1.40
N HIS A 92 -0.33 -3.50 -2.54
CA HIS A 92 -0.18 -4.92 -2.89
C HIS A 92 1.29 -5.34 -2.98
N ALA A 93 2.15 -4.52 -3.56
CA ALA A 93 3.58 -4.80 -3.65
C ALA A 93 4.26 -4.83 -2.27
N LEU A 94 3.80 -4.03 -1.31
CA LEU A 94 4.26 -4.08 0.08
C LEU A 94 3.80 -5.35 0.78
N PHE A 95 2.51 -5.70 0.64
CA PHE A 95 1.98 -6.97 1.17
C PHE A 95 2.73 -8.18 0.62
N LYS A 96 2.92 -8.27 -0.71
CA LYS A 96 3.67 -9.39 -1.32
C LYS A 96 5.09 -9.50 -0.79
N ARG A 97 5.77 -8.37 -0.60
CA ARG A 97 7.13 -8.34 -0.02
C ARG A 97 7.14 -8.80 1.44
N ALA A 98 6.12 -8.44 2.21
CA ALA A 98 5.96 -8.88 3.58
C ALA A 98 5.62 -10.39 3.64
N GLU A 99 4.68 -10.86 2.83
CA GLU A 99 4.24 -12.27 2.75
C GLU A 99 5.40 -13.18 2.31
N ALA A 100 6.27 -12.72 1.41
CA ALA A 100 7.46 -13.47 1.00
C ALA A 100 8.44 -13.71 2.16
N LYS A 101 8.52 -12.77 3.13
CA LYS A 101 9.41 -12.85 4.29
C LYS A 101 8.76 -13.61 5.47
N TRP A 102 7.50 -13.31 5.79
CA TRP A 102 6.77 -13.89 6.92
C TRP A 102 5.60 -14.76 6.45
N LYS A 103 5.93 -15.88 5.80
CA LYS A 103 4.93 -16.78 5.22
C LYS A 103 3.99 -17.40 6.26
N ASP A 104 4.45 -17.69 7.48
CA ASP A 104 3.62 -18.36 8.51
C ASP A 104 2.60 -17.43 9.20
N ASP A 105 2.75 -16.11 9.05
CA ASP A 105 1.93 -15.13 9.75
C ASP A 105 0.56 -14.96 9.07
N LEU A 106 -0.43 -15.72 9.55
CA LEU A 106 -1.81 -15.64 9.08
C LEU A 106 -2.43 -14.24 9.21
N GLN A 107 -2.01 -13.44 10.20
CA GLN A 107 -2.60 -12.11 10.42
C GLN A 107 -2.24 -11.16 9.27
N LEU A 108 -1.04 -11.29 8.71
CA LEU A 108 -0.62 -10.55 7.52
C LEU A 108 -1.49 -10.88 6.31
N TRP A 109 -1.70 -12.17 6.03
CA TRP A 109 -2.56 -12.64 4.93
C TRP A 109 -4.02 -12.19 5.11
N LEU A 110 -4.57 -12.32 6.33
CA LEU A 110 -5.92 -11.85 6.63
C LEU A 110 -6.07 -10.34 6.44
N SER A 111 -5.04 -9.57 6.80
CA SER A 111 -5.01 -8.11 6.58
C SER A 111 -4.99 -7.78 5.08
N HIS A 112 -4.24 -8.52 4.28
CA HIS A 112 -4.23 -8.36 2.82
C HIS A 112 -5.58 -8.72 2.19
N ILE A 113 -6.24 -9.79 2.65
CA ILE A 113 -7.58 -10.18 2.20
C ILE A 113 -8.61 -9.10 2.55
N LYS A 114 -8.58 -8.58 3.79
CA LYS A 114 -9.44 -7.46 4.22
C LYS A 114 -9.26 -6.24 3.31
N PHE A 115 -8.01 -5.89 3.01
CA PHE A 115 -7.69 -4.82 2.06
C PHE A 115 -8.28 -5.11 0.67
N CYS A 116 -8.04 -6.29 0.09
CA CYS A 116 -8.59 -6.68 -1.21
C CYS A 116 -10.12 -6.61 -1.26
N LYS A 117 -10.82 -7.00 -0.18
CA LYS A 117 -12.29 -6.92 -0.08
C LYS A 117 -12.77 -5.47 -0.08
N LEU A 118 -12.12 -4.59 0.68
CA LEU A 118 -12.47 -3.16 0.76
C LEU A 118 -12.28 -2.44 -0.59
N TRP A 119 -11.23 -2.78 -1.33
CA TRP A 119 -10.88 -2.13 -2.60
C TRP A 119 -11.47 -2.82 -3.84
N LYS A 120 -12.30 -3.84 -3.64
CA LYS A 120 -12.97 -4.63 -4.70
C LYS A 120 -12.00 -5.17 -5.76
N CYS A 121 -10.77 -5.50 -5.36
CA CYS A 121 -9.74 -6.03 -6.26
C CYS A 121 -9.97 -7.52 -6.54
N LYS A 122 -11.04 -7.87 -7.29
CA LYS A 122 -11.47 -9.26 -7.51
C LYS A 122 -10.37 -10.16 -8.07
N MET A 123 -9.61 -9.67 -9.05
CA MET A 123 -8.53 -10.44 -9.69
C MET A 123 -7.37 -10.71 -8.73
N GLN A 124 -6.96 -9.71 -7.95
CA GLN A 124 -5.89 -9.86 -6.96
C GLN A 124 -6.35 -10.75 -5.80
N LEU A 125 -7.62 -10.62 -5.39
CA LEU A 125 -8.21 -11.45 -4.35
C LEU A 125 -8.23 -12.93 -4.73
N SER A 126 -8.60 -13.27 -5.98
CA SER A 126 -8.57 -14.66 -6.46
C SER A 126 -7.15 -15.23 -6.43
N LYS A 127 -6.17 -14.47 -6.94
CA LYS A 127 -4.74 -14.85 -6.87
C LYS A 127 -4.28 -15.02 -5.42
N LEU A 128 -4.69 -14.13 -4.53
CA LEU A 128 -4.35 -14.16 -3.12
C LEU A 128 -4.91 -15.42 -2.44
N TYR A 129 -6.18 -15.77 -2.69
CA TYR A 129 -6.76 -17.00 -2.17
C TYR A 129 -6.03 -18.24 -2.67
N ALA A 130 -5.69 -18.30 -3.96
CA ALA A 130 -4.89 -19.41 -4.50
C ALA A 130 -3.52 -19.52 -3.81
N SER A 131 -2.84 -18.40 -3.57
CA SER A 131 -1.56 -18.38 -2.82
C SER A 131 -1.72 -18.80 -1.36
N VAL A 132 -2.78 -18.35 -0.68
CA VAL A 132 -3.05 -18.75 0.72
C VAL A 132 -3.35 -20.25 0.80
N LEU A 133 -4.15 -20.79 -0.11
CA LEU A 133 -4.46 -22.23 -0.14
C LEU A 133 -3.20 -23.08 -0.37
N ALA A 134 -2.29 -22.63 -1.24
CA ALA A 134 -1.05 -23.34 -1.52
C ALA A 134 -0.08 -23.35 -0.31
N ILE A 135 -0.02 -22.24 0.44
CA ILE A 135 0.93 -22.07 1.55
C ILE A 135 0.36 -22.56 2.89
N HIS A 136 -0.96 -22.49 3.06
CA HIS A 136 -1.67 -22.82 4.31
C HIS A 136 -2.82 -23.83 4.12
N PRO A 137 -2.54 -25.05 3.65
CA PRO A 137 -3.57 -26.05 3.42
C PRO A 137 -4.30 -26.49 4.70
N ASN A 138 -3.69 -26.31 5.89
CA ASN A 138 -4.27 -26.77 7.17
C ASN A 138 -4.92 -25.64 8.01
N LYS A 139 -4.83 -24.38 7.58
CA LYS A 139 -5.39 -23.19 8.29
C LYS A 139 -6.62 -22.61 7.58
N ILE A 140 -7.23 -23.38 6.68
CA ILE A 140 -8.33 -22.99 5.78
C ILE A 140 -9.59 -22.51 6.54
N GLY A 141 -9.91 -23.13 7.68
CA GLY A 141 -11.16 -22.85 8.42
C GLY A 141 -11.28 -21.44 9.03
N LYS A 142 -10.19 -20.67 9.15
CA LYS A 142 -10.22 -19.28 9.66
C LYS A 142 -10.18 -18.20 8.57
N VAL A 143 -9.93 -18.57 7.32
CA VAL A 143 -9.73 -17.61 6.22
C VAL A 143 -11.02 -17.41 5.40
N PHE A 144 -11.89 -18.43 5.39
CA PHE A 144 -13.11 -18.48 4.57
C PHE A 144 -14.43 -18.36 5.36
N VAL A 145 -14.37 -18.34 6.69
CA VAL A 145 -15.54 -18.13 7.58
C VAL A 145 -15.61 -16.67 8.01
#